data_AF-A0A1J1IYQ7-F1
#
_entry.id   AF-A0A1J1IYQ7-F1
#
_cell.length_a   1.000
_cell.length_b   1.000
_cell.length_c   1.000
_cell.angle_alpha   90.00
_cell.angle_beta   90.00
_cell.angle_gamma   90.00
#
_symmetry.space_group_name_H-M   'P 1'
#
loop_
_entity.id
_entity.type
_entity.pdbx_description
1 polymer ?
#
loop_
_entity_poly.entity_id
_entity_poly.type
_entity_poly.pdbx_seq_one_letter_code
_entity_poly.pdbx_strand_id
1 'polypeptide(L)'
;MSQRFSVFEHLRKIGGHQRSSRAYGWARAISCTITKKCVLQIIKELSMECCLSEEAKEQKRINQEIERQLRRDKRDARRELKLLLLGTGESGKSTFIKQMRIIHGSGYSDEDKRGFIKLVYQNIFMAMQSMIRAMDLLKIQYSDSRNSENAKLIKSVDFETVTTFEEPYVNAIKELWADAGISECYDRRREYQLTDSAKYYLMEIDRVAAINYLPTEQDILRVRVPTTGIIEYPFDLEEIRFSFTQKSNDFVFNLLSISLHDNNLIEGRFVIVVEKTQGNSQPSRDDVGDDGAIYLSDLKRIEESDYLPTEQDILRARAPTTGIIEYPFDLDSIIFRMVDVGGQRSERRKWIHCFENVTSIIFLVALSEYDQILFESENENRMEESKALFKTIITYPWFQHSSVILFLNKKDLLEEKIMYSHLVDYFPEYDGPQRDAIAAREFILRMFVDLNPDSEKIIYSHFTCATDTENIRFVFAAVKDTILQSNLKEYNLV
;
A
#
# COMPACT_ATOMS: atom_id res chain seq x y z
N MET A 1 -43.50 34.69 -8.27
CA MET A 1 -42.30 35.17 -8.98
C MET A 1 -41.27 34.05 -8.90
N SER A 2 -40.66 33.48 -9.92
CA SER A 2 -40.71 33.56 -11.39
C SER A 2 -40.03 32.26 -11.88
N GLN A 3 -40.43 31.77 -13.05
CA GLN A 3 -39.82 30.70 -13.87
C GLN A 3 -39.99 29.22 -13.47
N ARG A 4 -40.97 28.56 -14.13
CA ARG A 4 -40.86 27.20 -14.72
C ARG A 4 -42.15 26.87 -15.49
N PHE A 5 -42.21 27.20 -16.77
CA PHE A 5 -43.18 26.62 -17.73
C PHE A 5 -42.71 26.94 -19.16
N SER A 6 -42.18 25.95 -19.86
CA SER A 6 -42.25 25.81 -21.32
C SER A 6 -41.64 24.47 -21.69
N VAL A 7 -42.46 23.57 -22.24
CA VAL A 7 -42.24 22.58 -23.32
C VAL A 7 -43.39 21.57 -23.22
N PHE A 8 -44.57 21.98 -23.68
CA PHE A 8 -45.71 21.09 -23.95
C PHE A 8 -46.47 21.63 -25.15
N GLU A 9 -45.77 21.83 -26.28
CA GLU A 9 -46.41 22.27 -27.51
C GLU A 9 -45.61 21.85 -28.75
N HIS A 10 -45.50 20.53 -29.01
CA HIS A 10 -45.02 20.08 -30.34
C HIS A 10 -45.46 18.72 -30.87
N LEU A 11 -46.56 18.12 -30.38
CA LEU A 11 -47.11 16.90 -31.00
C LEU A 11 -48.62 16.99 -31.23
N ARG A 12 -49.05 18.06 -31.90
CA ARG A 12 -50.44 18.20 -32.40
C ARG A 12 -50.53 18.63 -33.86
N LYS A 13 -49.56 18.24 -34.68
CA LYS A 13 -49.64 18.33 -36.14
C LYS A 13 -48.85 17.19 -36.77
N ILE A 14 -49.52 16.08 -37.05
CA ILE A 14 -49.36 15.24 -38.24
C ILE A 14 -50.52 14.22 -38.20
N GLY A 15 -51.26 14.15 -39.31
CA GLY A 15 -51.99 12.93 -39.68
C GLY A 15 -53.43 12.81 -39.19
N GLY A 16 -54.33 13.62 -39.75
CA GLY A 16 -55.72 13.19 -39.89
C GLY A 16 -55.88 12.08 -40.93
N HIS A 17 -57.04 11.42 -40.82
CA HIS A 17 -57.77 10.59 -41.78
C HIS A 17 -57.80 9.05 -41.58
N GLN A 18 -59.04 8.63 -41.29
CA GLN A 18 -59.74 7.38 -41.62
C GLN A 18 -59.55 6.12 -40.74
N ARG A 19 -60.51 6.01 -39.81
CA ARG A 19 -61.40 4.86 -39.54
C ARG A 19 -60.78 3.44 -39.50
N SER A 20 -60.75 2.88 -38.29
CA SER A 20 -61.36 1.56 -38.03
C SER A 20 -61.72 1.42 -36.54
N SER A 21 -63.03 1.48 -36.28
CA SER A 21 -63.63 1.38 -34.96
C SER A 21 -63.60 -0.06 -34.46
N ARG A 22 -62.54 -0.46 -33.72
CA ARG A 22 -62.58 -1.63 -32.83
C ARG A 22 -61.62 -1.59 -31.62
N ALA A 23 -60.74 -0.58 -31.51
CA ALA A 23 -59.78 -0.44 -30.43
C ALA A 23 -60.21 0.45 -29.24
N TYR A 24 -61.42 1.04 -29.27
CA TYR A 24 -61.87 1.98 -28.22
C TYR A 24 -62.60 1.33 -27.03
N GLY A 25 -62.80 0.01 -27.03
CA GLY A 25 -63.49 -0.72 -25.94
C GLY A 25 -62.57 -1.19 -24.80
N TRP A 26 -61.31 -1.53 -25.10
CA TRP A 26 -60.40 -2.16 -24.14
C TRP A 26 -59.46 -1.18 -23.44
N ALA A 27 -59.16 -0.02 -24.05
CA ALA A 27 -58.32 1.02 -23.46
C ALA A 27 -59.01 1.79 -22.30
N ARG A 28 -60.35 1.79 -22.23
CA ARG A 28 -61.08 2.50 -21.17
C ARG A 28 -61.24 1.69 -19.87
N ALA A 29 -61.15 0.36 -19.93
CA ALA A 29 -61.22 -0.48 -18.73
C ALA A 29 -59.86 -0.55 -18.01
N ILE A 30 -58.76 -0.68 -18.74
CA ILE A 30 -57.42 -0.79 -18.16
C ILE A 30 -56.89 0.56 -17.66
N SER A 31 -57.27 1.67 -18.31
CA SER A 31 -56.87 3.02 -17.86
C SER A 31 -57.54 3.49 -16.56
N CYS A 32 -58.65 2.87 -16.13
CA CYS A 32 -59.38 3.30 -14.92
C CYS A 32 -59.00 2.50 -13.66
N THR A 33 -58.49 1.28 -13.81
CA THR A 33 -58.09 0.42 -12.67
C THR A 33 -56.64 0.63 -12.25
N ILE A 34 -55.75 0.93 -13.21
CA ILE A 34 -54.32 1.21 -12.94
C ILE A 34 -54.15 2.61 -12.32
N THR A 35 -54.94 3.61 -12.74
CA THR A 35 -54.90 4.95 -12.13
C THR A 35 -55.45 4.95 -10.71
N LYS A 36 -56.53 4.22 -10.39
CA LYS A 36 -57.03 4.16 -9.00
C LYS A 36 -56.08 3.44 -8.04
N LYS A 37 -55.44 2.34 -8.45
CA LYS A 37 -54.47 1.62 -7.59
C LYS A 37 -53.17 2.40 -7.40
N CYS A 38 -52.60 2.99 -8.46
CA CYS A 38 -51.40 3.82 -8.32
C CYS A 38 -51.69 5.10 -7.55
N VAL A 39 -52.84 5.76 -7.75
CA VAL A 39 -53.21 6.96 -6.99
C VAL A 39 -53.52 6.62 -5.52
N LEU A 40 -54.11 5.47 -5.19
CA LEU A 40 -54.30 5.05 -3.78
C LEU A 40 -53.00 4.62 -3.09
N GLN A 41 -52.03 4.06 -3.83
CA GLN A 41 -50.70 3.72 -3.31
C GLN A 41 -49.88 5.00 -3.06
N ILE A 42 -49.90 5.94 -4.01
CA ILE A 42 -49.25 7.26 -3.90
C ILE A 42 -49.93 8.12 -2.83
N ILE A 43 -51.26 8.08 -2.68
CA ILE A 43 -51.97 8.77 -1.59
C ILE A 43 -51.67 8.10 -0.23
N LYS A 44 -51.50 6.78 -0.15
CA LYS A 44 -51.08 6.12 1.10
C LYS A 44 -49.65 6.48 1.51
N GLU A 45 -48.74 6.57 0.54
CA GLU A 45 -47.35 6.99 0.77
C GLU A 45 -47.26 8.49 1.11
N LEU A 46 -48.02 9.36 0.42
CA LEU A 46 -48.13 10.79 0.74
C LEU A 46 -48.89 11.06 2.05
N SER A 47 -49.85 10.21 2.46
CA SER A 47 -50.59 10.36 3.71
C SER A 47 -49.79 9.92 4.95
N MET A 48 -48.77 9.07 4.79
CA MET A 48 -47.89 8.66 5.89
C MET A 48 -46.76 9.66 6.15
N GLU A 49 -46.39 10.50 5.18
CA GLU A 49 -45.46 11.62 5.39
C GLU A 49 -46.11 12.88 5.98
N CYS A 50 -47.44 12.96 5.94
CA CYS A 50 -48.20 14.11 6.43
C CYS A 50 -48.48 14.07 7.95
N CYS A 51 -48.19 12.94 8.63
CA CYS A 51 -48.49 12.74 10.06
C CYS A 51 -47.26 12.58 10.96
N LEU A 52 -46.05 12.70 10.42
CA LEU A 52 -44.82 12.71 11.21
C LEU A 52 -44.58 14.13 11.72
N SER A 53 -44.28 14.28 13.02
CA SER A 53 -43.81 15.56 13.56
C SER A 53 -42.57 16.02 12.78
N GLU A 54 -42.33 17.33 12.71
CA GLU A 54 -41.12 17.88 12.09
C GLU A 54 -39.85 17.23 12.68
N GLU A 55 -39.85 16.92 13.97
CA GLU A 55 -38.78 16.16 14.64
C GLU A 55 -38.59 14.75 14.09
N ALA A 56 -39.69 14.01 13.81
CA ALA A 56 -39.60 12.66 13.27
C ALA A 56 -39.15 12.63 11.79
N LYS A 57 -39.47 13.68 11.03
CA LYS A 57 -38.95 13.86 9.66
C LYS A 57 -37.46 14.16 9.66
N GLU A 58 -37.01 15.03 10.57
CA GLU A 58 -35.60 15.38 10.71
C GLU A 58 -34.78 14.19 11.22
N GLN A 59 -35.27 13.43 12.20
CA GLN A 59 -34.63 12.19 12.65
C GLN A 59 -34.50 11.16 11.51
N LYS A 60 -35.52 11.01 10.67
CA LYS A 60 -35.45 10.12 9.50
C LYS A 60 -34.41 10.60 8.48
N ARG A 61 -34.29 11.91 8.26
CA ARG A 61 -33.28 12.50 7.38
C ARG A 61 -31.87 12.30 7.92
N ILE A 62 -31.66 12.56 9.21
CA ILE A 62 -30.37 12.32 9.91
C ILE A 62 -30.01 10.84 9.83
N ASN A 63 -30.96 9.94 10.12
CA ASN A 63 -30.69 8.49 10.07
C ASN A 63 -30.37 8.01 8.65
N GLN A 64 -31.05 8.55 7.63
CA GLN A 64 -30.71 8.27 6.22
C GLN A 64 -29.33 8.78 5.84
N GLU A 65 -28.92 9.94 6.35
CA GLU A 65 -27.58 10.48 6.10
C GLU A 65 -26.51 9.65 6.81
N ILE A 66 -26.75 9.24 8.06
CA ILE A 66 -25.88 8.32 8.80
C ILE A 66 -25.76 6.99 8.05
N GLU A 67 -26.86 6.40 7.57
CA GLU A 67 -26.81 5.16 6.79
C GLU A 67 -26.04 5.33 5.47
N ARG A 68 -26.18 6.47 4.79
CA ARG A 68 -25.37 6.77 3.60
C ARG A 68 -23.89 6.87 3.94
N GLN A 69 -23.56 7.54 5.03
CA GLN A 69 -22.18 7.69 5.49
C GLN A 69 -21.58 6.35 5.88
N LEU A 70 -22.27 5.53 6.67
CA LEU A 70 -21.86 4.17 7.01
C LEU A 70 -21.65 3.28 5.78
N ARG A 71 -22.48 3.42 4.73
CA ARG A 71 -22.30 2.67 3.48
C ARG A 71 -21.07 3.12 2.71
N ARG A 72 -20.76 4.43 2.72
CA ARG A 72 -19.52 4.96 2.13
C ARG A 72 -18.31 4.48 2.92
N ASP A 73 -18.30 4.67 4.23
CA ASP A 73 -17.22 4.24 5.12
C ASP A 73 -16.95 2.73 4.99
N LYS A 74 -18.00 1.91 4.89
CA LYS A 74 -17.86 0.46 4.67
C LYS A 74 -17.31 0.12 3.28
N ARG A 75 -17.61 0.92 2.26
CA ARG A 75 -17.03 0.74 0.92
C ARG A 75 -15.55 1.15 0.91
N ASP A 76 -15.21 2.24 1.58
CA ASP A 76 -13.85 2.77 1.63
C ASP A 76 -12.95 1.87 2.49
N ALA A 77 -13.44 1.40 3.64
CA ALA A 77 -12.75 0.42 4.49
C ALA A 77 -12.50 -0.92 3.79
N ARG A 78 -13.32 -1.30 2.79
CA ARG A 78 -13.09 -2.50 1.97
C ARG A 78 -11.99 -2.33 0.92
N ARG A 79 -11.63 -1.09 0.59
CA ARG A 79 -10.57 -0.75 -0.38
C ARG A 79 -9.25 -0.43 0.31
N GLU A 80 -9.26 -0.41 1.63
CA GLU A 80 -8.11 -0.12 2.44
C GLU A 80 -7.33 -1.39 2.76
N LEU A 81 -6.08 -1.45 2.31
CA LEU A 81 -5.15 -2.54 2.62
C LEU A 81 -4.21 -2.08 3.72
N LYS A 82 -4.33 -2.69 4.89
CA LYS A 82 -3.53 -2.34 6.07
C LYS A 82 -2.22 -3.14 6.06
N LEU A 83 -1.11 -2.42 5.98
CA LEU A 83 0.26 -2.94 6.04
C LEU A 83 0.88 -2.64 7.38
N LEU A 84 1.29 -3.67 8.11
CA LEU A 84 1.90 -3.52 9.43
C LEU A 84 3.42 -3.68 9.34
N LEU A 85 4.16 -2.62 9.71
CA LEU A 85 5.63 -2.63 9.72
C LEU A 85 6.15 -3.08 11.08
N LEU A 86 6.73 -4.27 11.13
CA LEU A 86 7.27 -4.87 12.35
C LEU A 86 8.79 -5.09 12.24
N GLY A 87 9.44 -5.25 13.38
CA GLY A 87 10.88 -5.51 13.46
C GLY A 87 11.52 -4.87 14.68
N THR A 88 12.73 -5.28 15.02
CA THR A 88 13.51 -4.74 16.15
C THR A 88 13.80 -3.24 16.00
N GLY A 89 14.24 -2.58 17.07
CA GLY A 89 14.74 -1.21 16.99
C GLY A 89 15.83 -1.09 15.92
N GLU A 90 15.88 0.03 15.20
CA GLU A 90 16.89 0.32 14.15
C GLU A 90 16.89 -0.59 12.91
N SER A 91 15.98 -1.54 12.79
CA SER A 91 15.81 -2.38 11.57
C SER A 91 15.51 -1.61 10.27
N GLY A 92 15.08 -0.35 10.36
CA GLY A 92 14.82 0.54 9.22
C GLY A 92 13.35 0.83 8.89
N LYS A 93 12.42 0.51 9.80
CA LYS A 93 10.96 0.74 9.60
C LYS A 93 10.62 2.17 9.20
N SER A 94 11.07 3.14 9.99
CA SER A 94 10.79 4.55 9.73
C SER A 94 11.50 5.06 8.47
N THR A 95 12.67 4.50 8.12
CA THR A 95 13.33 4.79 6.84
C THR A 95 12.49 4.29 5.67
N PHE A 96 11.89 3.11 5.79
CA PHE A 96 10.97 2.59 4.78
C PHE A 96 9.71 3.47 4.62
N ILE A 97 9.11 3.95 5.71
CA ILE A 97 8.01 4.93 5.65
C ILE A 97 8.42 6.22 4.92
N LYS A 98 9.60 6.76 5.23
CA LYS A 98 10.13 7.96 4.57
C LYS A 98 10.29 7.72 3.06
N GLN A 99 10.75 6.53 2.66
CA GLN A 99 10.82 6.17 1.23
C GLN A 99 9.44 6.12 0.58
N MET A 100 8.42 5.59 1.26
CA MET A 100 7.06 5.57 0.72
C MET A 100 6.52 6.98 0.50
N ARG A 101 6.84 7.92 1.40
CA ARG A 101 6.50 9.34 1.19
C ARG A 101 7.23 9.95 -0.01
N ILE A 102 8.47 9.55 -0.30
CA ILE A 102 9.24 10.02 -1.47
C ILE A 102 8.71 9.41 -2.78
N ILE A 103 8.41 8.11 -2.78
CA ILE A 103 8.08 7.35 -3.98
C ILE A 103 6.61 7.51 -4.38
N HIS A 104 5.70 7.51 -3.39
CA HIS A 104 4.25 7.46 -3.59
C HIS A 104 3.50 8.62 -2.92
N GLY A 105 4.17 9.44 -2.12
CA GLY A 105 3.58 10.62 -1.49
C GLY A 105 3.93 11.92 -2.20
N SER A 106 3.67 13.04 -1.54
CA SER A 106 4.06 14.38 -2.00
C SER A 106 5.56 14.68 -1.87
N GLY A 107 6.36 13.71 -1.43
CA GLY A 107 7.77 13.92 -1.11
C GLY A 107 7.97 14.84 0.10
N TYR A 108 9.14 15.49 0.13
CA TYR A 108 9.52 16.46 1.14
C TYR A 108 9.69 17.84 0.52
N SER A 109 8.80 18.77 0.90
CA SER A 109 8.95 20.17 0.54
C SER A 109 10.17 20.79 1.23
N ASP A 110 10.62 21.95 0.77
CA ASP A 110 11.71 22.68 1.43
C ASP A 110 11.35 23.09 2.86
N GLU A 111 10.07 23.29 3.16
CA GLU A 111 9.61 23.56 4.52
C GLU A 111 9.72 22.30 5.41
N ASP A 112 9.32 21.13 4.89
CA ASP A 112 9.54 19.85 5.58
C ASP A 112 11.04 19.62 5.85
N LYS A 113 11.88 19.83 4.83
CA LYS A 113 13.34 19.65 4.90
C LYS A 113 13.96 20.52 6.00
N ARG A 114 13.52 21.78 6.13
CA ARG A 114 13.99 22.67 7.21
C ARG A 114 13.66 22.14 8.60
N GLY A 115 12.52 21.46 8.77
CA GLY A 115 12.16 20.80 10.03
C GLY A 115 13.16 19.72 10.47
N PHE A 116 13.89 19.10 9.53
CA PHE A 116 14.90 18.08 9.83
C PHE A 116 16.28 18.63 10.19
N ILE A 117 16.55 19.93 9.97
CA ILE A 117 17.87 20.53 10.25
C ILE A 117 18.28 20.29 11.70
N LYS A 118 17.38 20.63 12.64
CA LYS A 118 17.62 20.43 14.07
C LYS A 118 17.97 18.97 14.35
N LEU A 119 17.16 18.03 13.85
CA LEU A 119 17.33 16.60 14.08
C LEU A 119 18.68 16.08 13.57
N VAL A 120 19.16 16.58 12.43
CA VAL A 120 20.48 16.23 11.90
C VAL A 120 21.59 16.66 12.86
N TYR A 121 21.52 17.89 13.38
CA TYR A 121 22.52 18.37 14.36
C TYR A 121 22.50 17.52 15.63
N GLN A 122 21.32 17.25 16.18
CA GLN A 122 21.16 16.39 17.36
C GLN A 122 21.78 15.00 17.13
N ASN A 123 21.60 14.43 15.93
CA ASN A 123 22.16 13.13 15.56
C ASN A 123 23.68 13.14 15.50
N ILE A 124 24.29 14.22 14.98
CA ILE A 124 25.75 14.38 14.94
C ILE A 124 26.33 14.48 16.35
N PHE A 125 25.76 15.34 17.20
CA PHE A 125 26.19 15.46 18.60
C PHE A 125 26.05 14.14 19.34
N MET A 126 24.89 13.47 19.22
CA MET A 126 24.65 12.18 19.83
C MET A 126 25.68 11.13 19.37
N ALA A 127 25.98 11.05 18.07
CA ALA A 127 26.97 10.12 17.53
C ALA A 127 28.38 10.40 18.09
N MET A 128 28.83 11.65 18.06
CA MET A 128 30.14 12.02 18.56
C MET A 128 30.25 11.79 20.08
N GLN A 129 29.24 12.17 20.86
CA GLN A 129 29.21 11.92 22.31
C GLN A 129 29.21 10.43 22.65
N SER A 130 28.55 9.58 21.85
CA SER A 130 28.62 8.12 22.02
C SER A 130 30.03 7.59 21.76
N MET A 131 30.73 8.06 20.72
CA MET A 131 32.13 7.67 20.48
C MET A 131 33.07 8.15 21.59
N ILE A 132 32.92 9.39 22.05
CA ILE A 132 33.74 9.93 23.15
C ILE A 132 33.52 9.10 24.44
N ARG A 133 32.28 8.69 24.74
CA ARG A 133 32.00 7.80 25.87
C ARG A 133 32.62 6.41 25.67
N ALA A 134 32.59 5.89 24.45
CA ALA A 134 33.19 4.60 24.11
C ALA A 134 34.72 4.62 24.22
N MET A 135 35.40 5.73 23.91
CA MET A 135 36.84 5.90 24.17
C MET A 135 37.18 5.63 25.64
N ASP A 136 36.41 6.20 26.57
CA ASP A 136 36.60 6.01 28.01
C ASP A 136 36.32 4.56 28.46
N LEU A 137 35.34 3.91 27.84
CA LEU A 137 34.95 2.51 28.12
C LEU A 137 36.01 1.53 27.62
N LEU A 138 36.43 1.69 26.36
CA LEU A 138 37.38 0.83 25.66
C LEU A 138 38.85 1.17 26.00
N LYS A 139 39.08 2.22 26.80
CA LYS A 139 40.39 2.71 27.23
C LYS A 139 41.31 3.11 26.07
N ILE A 140 40.71 3.66 25.02
CA ILE A 140 41.42 4.20 23.85
C ILE A 140 41.83 5.64 24.17
N GLN A 141 43.09 6.00 23.88
CA GLN A 141 43.58 7.36 24.09
C GLN A 141 43.46 8.19 22.81
N TYR A 142 43.26 9.50 22.96
CA TYR A 142 43.36 10.44 21.86
C TYR A 142 44.79 10.48 21.33
N SER A 143 44.94 10.55 20.01
CA SER A 143 46.24 10.73 19.38
C SER A 143 46.76 12.15 19.59
N ASP A 144 45.88 13.15 19.55
CA ASP A 144 46.18 14.52 19.92
C ASP A 144 45.65 14.85 21.33
N SER A 145 46.55 15.24 22.22
CA SER A 145 46.21 15.68 23.58
C SER A 145 45.19 16.83 23.63
N ARG A 146 45.14 17.70 22.60
CA ARG A 146 44.18 18.82 22.50
C ARG A 146 42.74 18.33 22.34
N ASN A 147 42.55 17.15 21.74
CA ASN A 147 41.24 16.56 21.56
C ASN A 147 40.56 16.17 22.88
N SER A 148 41.30 16.07 23.99
CA SER A 148 40.70 15.96 25.32
C SER A 148 39.81 17.17 25.67
N GLU A 149 40.21 18.39 25.30
CA GLU A 149 39.40 19.60 25.55
C GLU A 149 38.24 19.70 24.56
N ASN A 150 38.45 19.36 23.29
CA ASN A 150 37.38 19.25 22.29
C ASN A 150 36.31 18.23 22.75
N ALA A 151 36.73 17.08 23.28
CA ALA A 151 35.84 16.06 23.80
C ALA A 151 35.01 16.56 24.99
N LYS A 152 35.62 17.32 25.91
CA LYS A 152 34.90 17.96 27.04
C LYS A 152 33.89 18.98 26.55
N LEU A 153 34.25 19.80 25.56
CA LEU A 153 33.36 20.77 24.93
C LEU A 153 32.12 20.06 24.36
N ILE A 154 32.31 19.02 23.55
CA ILE A 154 31.20 18.28 22.94
C ILE A 154 30.37 17.53 23.99
N LYS A 155 31.00 16.95 25.03
CA LYS A 155 30.29 16.30 26.16
C LYS A 155 29.41 17.26 26.97
N SER A 156 29.76 18.54 27.04
CA SER A 156 29.02 19.56 27.81
C SER A 156 27.71 20.00 27.17
N VAL A 157 27.54 19.73 25.86
CA VAL A 157 26.35 20.10 25.12
C VAL A 157 25.23 19.09 25.39
N ASP A 158 24.06 19.57 25.78
CA ASP A 158 22.86 18.76 25.74
C ASP A 158 22.37 18.65 24.30
N PHE A 159 22.53 17.47 23.70
CA PHE A 159 22.18 17.26 22.30
C PHE A 159 20.67 17.40 22.05
N GLU A 160 19.79 17.24 23.04
CA GLU A 160 18.33 17.32 22.84
C GLU A 160 17.86 18.77 22.59
N THR A 161 18.62 19.75 23.07
CA THR A 161 18.27 21.17 22.97
C THR A 161 19.00 21.91 21.86
N VAL A 162 19.95 21.25 21.16
CA VAL A 162 20.69 21.85 20.03
C VAL A 162 19.77 22.35 18.93
N THR A 163 19.96 23.61 18.53
CA THR A 163 19.25 24.27 17.41
C THR A 163 20.19 24.83 16.35
N THR A 164 21.42 25.16 16.72
CA THR A 164 22.45 25.71 15.82
C THR A 164 23.64 24.77 15.71
N PHE A 165 24.40 24.91 14.62
CA PHE A 165 25.60 24.13 14.36
C PHE A 165 26.72 25.06 13.93
N GLU A 166 27.31 25.74 14.90
CA GLU A 166 28.23 26.86 14.72
C GLU A 166 29.61 26.55 15.32
N GLU A 167 30.58 27.41 15.00
CA GLU A 167 31.85 27.48 15.72
C GLU A 167 31.60 27.87 17.19
N PRO A 168 32.20 27.20 18.18
CA PRO A 168 33.40 26.34 18.11
C PRO A 168 33.13 24.83 17.92
N TYR A 169 31.87 24.39 17.86
CA TYR A 169 31.54 22.97 17.88
C TYR A 169 31.91 22.25 16.59
N VAL A 170 31.73 22.90 15.45
CA VAL A 170 32.05 22.34 14.13
C VAL A 170 33.53 21.96 14.06
N ASN A 171 34.44 22.89 14.38
CA ASN A 171 35.87 22.60 14.42
C ASN A 171 36.23 21.49 15.42
N ALA A 172 35.65 21.50 16.62
CA ALA A 172 35.92 20.46 17.61
C ALA A 172 35.54 19.05 17.10
N ILE A 173 34.38 18.91 16.45
CA ILE A 173 33.94 17.62 15.88
C ILE A 173 34.85 17.21 14.71
N LYS A 174 35.30 18.15 13.87
CA LYS A 174 36.25 17.87 12.77
C LYS A 174 37.59 17.38 13.30
N GLU A 175 38.16 18.05 14.29
CA GLU A 175 39.44 17.66 14.91
C GLU A 175 39.33 16.30 15.62
N LEU A 176 38.20 16.04 16.30
CA LEU A 176 37.93 14.74 16.91
C LEU A 176 37.77 13.64 15.86
N TRP A 177 37.03 13.87 14.77
CA TRP A 177 36.81 12.87 13.73
C TRP A 177 38.11 12.53 12.97
N ALA A 178 39.04 13.49 12.86
CA ALA A 178 40.36 13.27 12.29
C ALA A 178 41.35 12.56 13.25
N ASP A 179 41.01 12.40 14.53
CA ASP A 179 41.86 11.74 15.51
C ASP A 179 41.92 10.22 15.29
N ALA A 180 43.12 9.65 15.25
CA ALA A 180 43.29 8.22 15.01
C ALA A 180 42.72 7.35 16.15
N GLY A 181 42.64 7.87 17.39
CA GLY A 181 41.98 7.20 18.50
C GLY A 181 40.47 7.13 18.31
N ILE A 182 39.84 8.21 17.83
CA ILE A 182 38.41 8.20 17.48
C ILE A 182 38.14 7.30 16.28
N SER A 183 39.04 7.26 15.28
CA SER A 183 38.94 6.31 14.17
C SER A 183 38.99 4.86 14.67
N GLU A 184 39.93 4.51 15.55
CA GLU A 184 40.01 3.18 16.17
C GLU A 184 38.73 2.85 16.95
N CYS A 185 38.20 3.81 17.69
CA CYS A 185 36.93 3.65 18.40
C CYS A 185 35.78 3.37 17.44
N TYR A 186 35.70 4.09 16.32
CA TYR A 186 34.68 3.87 15.29
C TYR A 186 34.80 2.48 14.62
N ASP A 187 36.02 1.99 14.41
CA ASP A 187 36.23 0.63 13.88
C ASP A 187 35.71 -0.45 14.84
N ARG A 188 35.72 -0.15 16.15
CA ARG A 188 35.17 -0.99 17.23
C ARG A 188 33.70 -0.69 17.57
N ARG A 189 32.96 0.03 16.70
CA ARG A 189 31.54 0.41 16.88
C ARG A 189 30.54 -0.73 17.09
N ARG A 190 30.94 -1.99 16.95
CA ARG A 190 30.10 -3.15 17.32
C ARG A 190 30.04 -3.38 18.84
N GLU A 191 31.02 -2.87 19.59
CA GLU A 191 31.17 -3.06 21.04
C GLU A 191 30.33 -2.07 21.87
N TYR A 192 29.72 -1.06 21.21
CA TYR A 192 28.88 -0.06 21.85
C TYR A 192 27.79 0.41 20.87
N GLN A 193 26.82 1.18 21.38
CA GLN A 193 25.73 1.66 20.53
C GLN A 193 26.12 2.93 19.78
N LEU A 194 26.20 2.82 18.46
CA LEU A 194 26.40 3.94 17.55
C LEU A 194 25.40 3.85 16.38
N THR A 195 24.93 4.99 15.90
CA THR A 195 24.05 5.03 14.74
C THR A 195 24.80 4.69 13.45
N ASP A 196 24.21 3.88 12.58
CA ASP A 196 24.82 3.52 11.28
C ASP A 196 25.10 4.76 10.39
N SER A 197 24.31 5.81 10.56
CA SER A 197 24.46 7.09 9.83
C SER A 197 25.60 7.97 10.34
N ALA A 198 26.29 7.62 11.44
CA ALA A 198 27.32 8.46 12.05
C ALA A 198 28.41 8.88 11.03
N LYS A 199 29.01 7.90 10.33
CA LYS A 199 30.06 8.14 9.34
C LYS A 199 29.59 9.04 8.20
N TYR A 200 28.37 8.84 7.72
CA TYR A 200 27.80 9.65 6.64
C TYR A 200 27.76 11.14 7.00
N TYR A 201 27.25 11.50 8.19
CA TYR A 201 27.20 12.89 8.59
C TYR A 201 28.57 13.45 8.96
N LEU A 202 29.41 12.66 9.62
CA LEU A 202 30.74 13.11 10.06
C LEU A 202 31.70 13.35 8.88
N MET A 203 31.52 12.65 7.76
CA MET A 203 32.25 12.93 6.52
C MET A 203 31.74 14.20 5.80
N GLU A 204 30.51 14.62 6.05
CA GLU A 204 29.83 15.73 5.38
C GLU A 204 29.63 16.95 6.32
N ILE A 205 30.43 17.06 7.40
CA ILE A 205 30.29 18.13 8.40
C ILE A 205 30.30 19.51 7.75
N ASP A 206 31.20 19.74 6.78
CA ASP A 206 31.33 21.03 6.12
C ASP A 206 30.05 21.43 5.36
N ARG A 207 29.37 20.45 4.75
CA ARG A 207 28.07 20.67 4.09
C ARG A 207 26.99 20.99 5.11
N VAL A 208 26.95 20.23 6.20
CA VAL A 208 25.95 20.37 7.27
C VAL A 208 26.12 21.69 8.05
N ALA A 209 27.35 22.19 8.20
CA ALA A 209 27.67 23.45 8.86
C ALA A 209 27.48 24.69 7.99
N ALA A 210 27.16 24.53 6.70
CA ALA A 210 26.93 25.68 5.82
C ALA A 210 25.74 26.53 6.28
N ILE A 211 25.85 27.86 6.19
CA ILE A 211 24.82 28.82 6.62
C ILE A 211 23.47 28.57 5.94
N ASN A 212 23.50 28.10 4.70
CA ASN A 212 22.34 27.80 3.87
C ASN A 212 22.06 26.29 3.77
N TYR A 213 22.50 25.50 4.75
CA TYR A 213 22.28 24.06 4.76
C TYR A 213 20.78 23.74 4.70
N LEU A 214 20.41 22.97 3.68
CA LEU A 214 19.10 22.37 3.53
C LEU A 214 19.30 20.84 3.43
N PRO A 215 18.69 20.04 4.31
CA PRO A 215 18.84 18.60 4.29
C PRO A 215 18.38 18.01 2.95
N THR A 216 19.22 17.16 2.39
CA THR A 216 18.87 16.35 1.22
C THR A 216 17.91 15.24 1.63
N GLU A 217 17.26 14.60 0.66
CA GLU A 217 16.46 13.39 0.93
C GLU A 217 17.32 12.29 1.57
N GLN A 218 18.59 12.20 1.19
CA GLN A 218 19.54 11.26 1.80
C GLN A 218 19.78 11.57 3.28
N ASP A 219 19.84 12.85 3.66
CA ASP A 219 19.91 13.27 5.06
C ASP A 219 18.65 12.89 5.81
N ILE A 220 17.47 13.10 5.21
CA ILE A 220 16.19 12.75 5.83
C ILE A 220 16.04 11.24 6.01
N LEU A 221 16.48 10.43 5.05
CA LEU A 221 16.45 8.97 5.16
C LEU A 221 17.36 8.45 6.28
N ARG A 222 18.50 9.11 6.50
CA ARG A 222 19.52 8.72 7.48
C ARG A 222 19.31 9.28 8.88
N VAL A 223 18.52 10.35 9.03
CA VAL A 223 18.31 10.97 10.35
C VAL A 223 17.47 10.05 11.23
N ARG A 224 17.96 9.80 12.44
CA ARG A 224 17.28 8.96 13.42
C ARG A 224 16.33 9.80 14.25
N VAL A 225 15.08 9.38 14.27
CA VAL A 225 14.04 9.84 15.20
C VAL A 225 13.45 8.59 15.83
N PRO A 226 13.49 8.43 17.17
CA PRO A 226 12.90 7.27 17.81
C PRO A 226 11.37 7.30 17.64
N THR A 227 10.81 6.27 17.01
CA THR A 227 9.35 6.11 16.93
C THR A 227 8.81 5.70 18.30
N THR A 228 7.96 6.54 18.86
CA THR A 228 7.21 6.26 20.08
C THR A 228 5.75 6.06 19.73
N GLY A 229 5.14 4.99 20.25
CA GLY A 229 3.76 4.64 19.97
C GLY A 229 3.54 4.02 18.59
N ILE A 230 2.36 4.31 18.02
CA ILE A 230 1.85 3.79 16.75
C ILE A 230 1.53 4.99 15.87
N ILE A 231 2.04 4.99 14.65
CA ILE A 231 1.80 6.05 13.68
C ILE A 231 1.26 5.43 12.39
N GLU A 232 0.16 5.97 11.88
CA GLU A 232 -0.48 5.50 10.66
C GLU A 232 -0.23 6.48 9.51
N TYR A 233 0.15 5.95 8.36
CA TYR A 233 0.41 6.69 7.14
C TYR A 233 -0.51 6.17 6.04
N PRO A 234 -1.58 6.90 5.69
CA PRO A 234 -2.37 6.60 4.51
C PRO A 234 -1.64 7.07 3.25
N PHE A 235 -1.64 6.26 2.21
CA PHE A 235 -1.18 6.65 0.88
C PHE A 235 -2.07 6.03 -0.20
N ASP A 236 -2.41 6.87 -1.17
CA ASP A 236 -3.15 6.48 -2.35
C ASP A 236 -2.15 6.02 -3.41
N LEU A 237 -2.33 4.80 -3.90
CA LEU A 237 -1.59 4.34 -5.06
C LEU A 237 -2.35 4.80 -6.31
N GLU A 238 -1.76 5.75 -7.06
CA GLU A 238 -2.30 6.18 -8.34
C GLU A 238 -2.40 5.00 -9.32
N GLU A 239 -3.52 4.96 -10.07
CA GLU A 239 -3.90 4.05 -11.17
C GLU A 239 -3.22 2.66 -11.17
N ILE A 240 -3.95 1.64 -10.68
CA ILE A 240 -3.59 0.24 -10.96
C ILE A 240 -4.34 -0.19 -12.21
N ARG A 241 -3.71 -0.06 -13.38
CA ARG A 241 -4.24 -0.61 -14.63
C ARG A 241 -3.91 -2.10 -14.71
N PHE A 242 -4.92 -2.93 -14.50
CA PHE A 242 -4.81 -4.35 -14.80
C PHE A 242 -5.15 -4.56 -16.28
N SER A 243 -4.31 -5.31 -16.97
CA SER A 243 -4.63 -5.85 -18.29
C SER A 243 -4.66 -7.38 -18.17
N PHE A 244 -5.83 -7.98 -18.37
CA PHE A 244 -5.92 -9.42 -18.55
C PHE A 244 -5.62 -9.72 -20.02
N THR A 245 -4.58 -10.53 -20.27
CA THR A 245 -4.35 -11.11 -21.59
C THR A 245 -5.01 -12.48 -21.63
N GLN A 246 -6.18 -12.58 -22.26
CA GLN A 246 -6.81 -13.88 -22.49
C GLN A 246 -6.05 -14.62 -23.61
N LYS A 247 -5.26 -15.63 -23.24
CA LYS A 247 -4.83 -16.69 -24.17
C LYS A 247 -5.75 -17.88 -23.92
N SER A 248 -6.81 -18.04 -24.72
CA SER A 248 -7.63 -19.23 -24.61
C SER A 248 -6.91 -20.43 -25.23
N ASN A 249 -6.78 -21.50 -24.45
CA ASN A 249 -7.45 -22.73 -24.85
C ASN A 249 -8.57 -22.97 -23.83
N ASP A 250 -9.78 -22.79 -24.35
CA ASP A 250 -11.09 -23.20 -23.83
C ASP A 250 -11.65 -22.59 -22.54
N PHE A 251 -12.88 -22.08 -22.73
CA PHE A 251 -13.90 -21.59 -21.79
C PHE A 251 -13.63 -20.28 -21.04
N VAL A 252 -14.50 -19.28 -21.28
CA VAL A 252 -15.44 -18.67 -20.31
C VAL A 252 -15.79 -17.18 -20.61
N PHE A 253 -17.09 -16.86 -20.40
CA PHE A 253 -17.87 -15.62 -20.17
C PHE A 253 -17.41 -14.24 -20.69
N ASN A 254 -18.36 -13.50 -21.29
CA ASN A 254 -18.30 -12.05 -21.47
C ASN A 254 -19.66 -11.39 -21.18
N LEU A 255 -19.77 -10.63 -20.08
CA LEU A 255 -20.51 -9.36 -20.04
C LEU A 255 -20.15 -8.58 -18.78
N LEU A 256 -19.55 -7.39 -18.89
CA LEU A 256 -19.81 -6.25 -18.01
C LEU A 256 -19.05 -5.00 -18.48
N SER A 257 -19.72 -4.16 -19.26
CA SER A 257 -19.55 -2.71 -19.15
C SER A 257 -20.87 -2.02 -19.49
N ILE A 258 -21.78 -1.98 -18.52
CA ILE A 258 -22.83 -0.96 -18.48
C ILE A 258 -22.30 0.12 -17.52
N SER A 259 -21.78 1.22 -18.07
CA SER A 259 -21.59 2.43 -17.29
C SER A 259 -22.93 3.17 -17.24
N LEU A 260 -23.58 3.10 -16.08
CA LEU A 260 -24.67 4.00 -15.73
C LEU A 260 -24.06 5.30 -15.21
N HIS A 261 -23.80 6.25 -16.10
CA HIS A 261 -23.75 7.66 -15.71
C HIS A 261 -25.12 8.29 -15.99
N ASP A 262 -25.78 8.71 -14.90
CA ASP A 262 -26.87 9.68 -14.86
C ASP A 262 -27.96 9.57 -15.94
N ASN A 263 -28.99 8.77 -15.65
CA ASN A 263 -30.42 9.02 -15.95
C ASN A 263 -30.85 9.64 -17.32
N ASN A 264 -30.08 9.52 -18.40
CA ASN A 264 -30.52 9.91 -19.74
C ASN A 264 -30.36 8.76 -20.72
N LEU A 265 -31.48 8.31 -21.29
CA LEU A 265 -31.52 7.41 -22.44
C LEU A 265 -30.66 7.98 -23.57
N ILE A 266 -29.66 7.22 -24.02
CA ILE A 266 -29.07 7.39 -25.35
C ILE A 266 -29.65 6.28 -26.22
N GLU A 267 -30.49 6.63 -27.19
CA GLU A 267 -30.93 5.71 -28.26
C GLU A 267 -29.70 5.23 -29.04
N GLY A 268 -29.20 4.03 -28.75
CA GLY A 268 -28.24 3.32 -29.59
C GLY A 268 -28.99 2.40 -30.56
N ARG A 269 -29.08 2.77 -31.84
CA ARG A 269 -29.51 1.84 -32.89
C ARG A 269 -28.37 0.90 -33.25
N PHE A 270 -28.55 -0.40 -33.02
CA PHE A 270 -27.67 -1.44 -33.55
C PHE A 270 -28.24 -1.93 -34.89
N VAL A 271 -27.41 -1.94 -35.95
CA VAL A 271 -27.75 -2.55 -37.23
C VAL A 271 -27.05 -3.89 -37.30
N ILE A 272 -27.82 -4.98 -37.24
CA ILE A 272 -27.31 -6.33 -37.52
C ILE A 272 -27.32 -6.49 -39.04
N VAL A 273 -26.12 -6.55 -39.66
CA VAL A 273 -25.99 -6.93 -41.08
C VAL A 273 -25.84 -8.45 -41.15
N VAL A 274 -26.90 -9.14 -41.59
CA VAL A 274 -26.82 -10.58 -41.91
C VAL A 274 -26.43 -10.71 -43.38
N GLU A 275 -25.15 -11.00 -43.65
CA GLU A 275 -24.74 -11.41 -44.99
C GLU A 275 -25.31 -12.80 -45.30
N LYS A 276 -26.17 -12.88 -46.33
CA LYS A 276 -26.54 -14.17 -46.93
C LYS A 276 -25.32 -14.73 -47.64
N THR A 277 -24.66 -15.72 -47.04
CA THR A 277 -23.78 -16.61 -47.78
C THR A 277 -24.63 -17.41 -48.78
N GLN A 278 -24.50 -17.09 -50.06
CA GLN A 278 -24.97 -17.96 -51.14
C GLN A 278 -24.08 -19.20 -51.18
N GLY A 279 -24.44 -20.22 -50.41
CA GLY A 279 -23.79 -21.53 -50.42
C GLY A 279 -24.84 -22.61 -50.28
N ASN A 280 -25.05 -23.37 -51.35
CA ASN A 280 -25.91 -24.55 -51.38
C ASN A 280 -25.29 -25.68 -50.55
N SER A 281 -25.56 -25.71 -49.26
CA SER A 281 -25.36 -26.90 -48.43
C SER A 281 -26.21 -26.77 -47.16
N GLN A 282 -27.18 -27.67 -47.00
CA GLN A 282 -27.92 -27.81 -45.75
C GLN A 282 -26.94 -28.14 -44.61
N PRO A 283 -26.97 -27.42 -43.48
CA PRO A 283 -26.14 -27.77 -42.35
C PRO A 283 -26.64 -29.08 -41.72
N SER A 284 -25.70 -29.98 -41.42
CA SER A 284 -25.91 -31.20 -40.65
C SER A 284 -26.42 -30.88 -39.24
N ARG A 285 -27.30 -31.71 -38.69
CA ARG A 285 -27.90 -31.55 -37.35
C ARG A 285 -26.89 -31.54 -36.19
N ASP A 286 -25.64 -31.90 -36.44
CA ASP A 286 -24.61 -32.06 -35.41
C ASP A 286 -23.65 -30.85 -35.31
N ASP A 287 -23.81 -29.81 -36.15
CA ASP A 287 -22.95 -28.60 -36.13
C ASP A 287 -23.52 -27.44 -35.29
N VAL A 288 -24.69 -27.62 -34.68
CA VAL A 288 -25.32 -26.62 -33.81
C VAL A 288 -25.06 -27.01 -32.37
N GLY A 289 -23.98 -26.49 -31.78
CA GLY A 289 -23.73 -26.63 -30.33
C GLY A 289 -24.91 -26.11 -29.50
N ASP A 290 -25.01 -26.56 -28.25
CA ASP A 290 -26.16 -26.35 -27.32
C ASP A 290 -26.71 -24.91 -27.23
N ASP A 291 -25.90 -23.88 -27.53
CA ASP A 291 -26.34 -22.47 -27.54
C ASP A 291 -27.26 -22.12 -28.74
N GLY A 292 -27.08 -22.77 -29.90
CA GLY A 292 -27.88 -22.49 -31.09
C GLY A 292 -29.34 -22.95 -30.97
N ALA A 293 -29.61 -23.95 -30.14
CA ALA A 293 -30.97 -24.42 -29.85
C ALA A 293 -31.82 -23.37 -29.11
N ILE A 294 -31.18 -22.47 -28.35
CA ILE A 294 -31.88 -21.47 -27.54
C ILE A 294 -32.25 -20.23 -28.38
N TYR A 295 -31.35 -19.75 -29.24
CA TYR A 295 -31.68 -18.65 -30.17
C TYR A 295 -32.83 -19.01 -31.11
N LEU A 296 -32.93 -20.27 -31.50
CA LEU A 296 -34.05 -20.79 -32.31
C LEU A 296 -35.39 -20.80 -31.54
N SER A 297 -35.37 -20.87 -30.21
CA SER A 297 -36.59 -20.80 -29.38
C SER A 297 -37.10 -19.37 -29.15
N ASP A 298 -36.21 -18.38 -29.17
CA ASP A 298 -36.52 -16.95 -28.97
C ASP A 298 -36.56 -16.14 -30.28
N LEU A 299 -36.55 -16.82 -31.43
CA LEU A 299 -36.46 -16.19 -32.76
C LEU A 299 -37.55 -15.13 -32.99
N LYS A 300 -38.76 -15.39 -32.49
CA LYS A 300 -39.90 -14.44 -32.60
C LYS A 300 -39.65 -13.11 -31.90
N ARG A 301 -38.91 -13.11 -30.79
CA ARG A 301 -38.55 -11.92 -30.04
C ARG A 301 -37.39 -11.18 -30.72
N ILE A 302 -36.45 -11.91 -31.31
CA ILE A 302 -35.26 -11.36 -31.98
C ILE A 302 -35.61 -10.77 -33.36
N GLU A 303 -36.64 -11.28 -34.02
CA GLU A 303 -37.14 -10.77 -35.31
C GLU A 303 -37.98 -9.48 -35.20
N GLU A 304 -38.35 -9.05 -33.99
CA GLU A 304 -39.13 -7.81 -33.78
C GLU A 304 -38.30 -6.57 -34.14
N SER A 305 -38.93 -5.60 -34.84
CA SER A 305 -38.26 -4.40 -35.33
C SER A 305 -37.73 -3.46 -34.24
N ASP A 306 -38.19 -3.65 -33.00
CA ASP A 306 -37.84 -2.93 -31.79
C ASP A 306 -37.09 -3.82 -30.78
N TYR A 307 -36.54 -4.96 -31.22
CA TYR A 307 -35.76 -5.86 -30.38
C TYR A 307 -34.57 -5.14 -29.72
N LEU A 308 -34.55 -5.17 -28.39
CA LEU A 308 -33.42 -4.78 -27.56
C LEU A 308 -32.84 -6.03 -26.89
N PRO A 309 -31.55 -6.34 -27.12
CA PRO A 309 -30.90 -7.48 -26.49
C PRO A 309 -30.99 -7.41 -24.96
N THR A 310 -31.39 -8.51 -24.34
CA THR A 310 -31.31 -8.69 -22.88
C THR A 310 -29.88 -9.03 -22.48
N GLU A 311 -29.52 -8.86 -21.20
CA GLU A 311 -28.19 -9.26 -20.69
C GLU A 311 -27.85 -10.70 -21.06
N GLN A 312 -28.84 -11.60 -21.00
CA GLN A 312 -28.68 -13.01 -21.37
C GLN A 312 -28.43 -13.22 -22.88
N ASP A 313 -28.98 -12.37 -23.74
CA ASP A 313 -28.76 -12.42 -25.19
C ASP A 313 -27.35 -11.95 -25.55
N ILE A 314 -26.85 -10.95 -24.83
CA ILE A 314 -25.50 -10.43 -25.04
C ILE A 314 -24.46 -11.42 -24.50
N LEU A 315 -24.71 -12.04 -23.33
CA LEU A 315 -23.87 -13.09 -22.74
C LEU A 315 -23.71 -14.33 -23.64
N ARG A 316 -24.72 -14.62 -24.47
CA ARG A 316 -24.75 -15.79 -25.35
C ARG A 316 -24.29 -15.49 -26.78
N ALA A 317 -24.10 -14.21 -27.13
CA ALA A 317 -23.71 -13.79 -28.47
C ALA A 317 -22.24 -14.15 -28.70
N ARG A 318 -21.99 -15.09 -29.61
CA ARG A 318 -20.62 -15.49 -29.99
C ARG A 318 -20.18 -14.70 -31.22
N ALA A 319 -19.20 -13.81 -31.04
CA ALA A 319 -18.45 -13.22 -32.14
C ALA A 319 -17.07 -13.88 -32.24
N PRO A 320 -16.58 -14.24 -33.44
CA PRO A 320 -15.25 -14.80 -33.59
C PRO A 320 -14.19 -13.76 -33.19
N THR A 321 -13.36 -14.08 -32.20
CA THR A 321 -12.22 -13.24 -31.80
C THR A 321 -11.13 -13.33 -32.87
N THR A 322 -10.92 -12.24 -33.60
CA THR A 322 -9.82 -12.10 -34.57
C THR A 322 -8.69 -11.30 -33.95
N GLY A 323 -7.98 -11.89 -32.98
CA GLY A 323 -6.78 -11.30 -32.37
C GLY A 323 -6.76 -11.33 -30.83
N ILE A 324 -5.65 -10.83 -30.26
CA ILE A 324 -5.51 -10.56 -28.83
C ILE A 324 -6.38 -9.33 -28.51
N ILE A 325 -7.35 -9.48 -27.63
CA ILE A 325 -8.18 -8.37 -27.16
C ILE A 325 -7.77 -8.07 -25.72
N GLU A 326 -7.27 -6.86 -25.49
CA GLU A 326 -6.99 -6.34 -24.15
C GLU A 326 -8.20 -5.55 -23.66
N TYR A 327 -8.70 -5.90 -22.48
CA TYR A 327 -9.74 -5.15 -21.80
C TYR A 327 -9.11 -4.34 -20.67
N PRO A 328 -8.94 -3.00 -20.83
CA PRO A 328 -8.59 -2.15 -19.71
C PRO A 328 -9.83 -1.98 -18.83
N PHE A 329 -9.70 -2.26 -17.54
CA PHE A 329 -10.69 -1.87 -16.54
C PHE A 329 -9.98 -1.07 -15.44
N ASP A 330 -10.57 0.07 -15.11
CA ASP A 330 -10.08 0.92 -14.03
C ASP A 330 -10.60 0.35 -12.72
N LEU A 331 -9.73 -0.31 -11.96
CA LEU A 331 -10.02 -0.58 -10.55
C LEU A 331 -9.90 0.75 -9.80
N ASP A 332 -10.97 1.12 -9.08
CA ASP A 332 -10.96 2.25 -8.17
C ASP A 332 -9.72 2.20 -7.25
N SER A 333 -9.12 3.36 -6.96
CA SER A 333 -7.85 3.48 -6.23
C SER A 333 -7.87 2.68 -4.92
N ILE A 334 -6.91 1.76 -4.77
CA ILE A 334 -6.67 1.02 -3.54
C ILE A 334 -5.86 1.92 -2.61
N ILE A 335 -6.34 2.07 -1.38
CA ILE A 335 -5.67 2.87 -0.36
C ILE A 335 -4.83 1.92 0.47
N PHE A 336 -3.55 2.21 0.63
CA PHE A 336 -2.73 1.45 1.55
C PHE A 336 -2.54 2.26 2.83
N ARG A 337 -2.77 1.60 3.97
CA ARG A 337 -2.51 2.16 5.29
C ARG A 337 -1.31 1.46 5.88
N MET A 338 -0.16 2.14 5.89
CA MET A 338 1.02 1.64 6.58
C MET A 338 0.98 2.05 8.04
N VAL A 339 1.28 1.10 8.92
CA VAL A 339 1.34 1.32 10.37
C VAL A 339 2.79 1.10 10.83
N ASP A 340 3.46 2.19 11.25
CA ASP A 340 4.78 2.14 11.89
C ASP A 340 4.61 2.03 13.40
N VAL A 341 5.32 1.09 14.00
CA VAL A 341 5.31 0.86 15.45
C VAL A 341 6.72 0.90 16.01
N GLY A 342 6.86 1.38 17.25
CA GLY A 342 8.14 1.37 17.96
C GLY A 342 8.73 -0.05 18.06
N GLY A 343 9.98 -0.22 17.61
CA GLY A 343 10.67 -1.53 17.57
C GLY A 343 11.31 -1.99 18.89
N GLN A 344 11.44 -1.08 19.86
CA GLN A 344 12.03 -1.36 21.17
C GLN A 344 11.09 -2.18 22.05
N ARG A 345 11.65 -2.98 22.98
CA ARG A 345 10.86 -3.88 23.84
C ARG A 345 9.78 -3.15 24.65
N SER A 346 10.07 -1.93 25.11
CA SER A 346 9.13 -1.06 25.85
C SER A 346 7.86 -0.72 25.04
N GLU A 347 7.99 -0.57 23.72
CA GLU A 347 6.90 -0.15 22.83
C GLU A 347 6.03 -1.32 22.35
N ARG A 348 6.56 -2.56 22.39
CA ARG A 348 5.86 -3.75 21.87
C ARG A 348 4.53 -4.05 22.54
N ARG A 349 4.35 -3.64 23.80
CA ARG A 349 3.07 -3.82 24.51
C ARG A 349 1.91 -3.08 23.84
N LYS A 350 2.22 -2.02 23.07
CA LYS A 350 1.23 -1.21 22.35
C LYS A 350 0.79 -1.87 21.03
N TRP A 351 1.58 -2.81 20.48
CA TRP A 351 1.36 -3.36 19.14
C TRP A 351 0.00 -4.02 18.97
N ILE A 352 -0.53 -4.65 20.03
CA ILE A 352 -1.85 -5.29 20.00
C ILE A 352 -2.97 -4.34 19.55
N HIS A 353 -2.82 -3.03 19.76
CA HIS A 353 -3.80 -2.02 19.35
C HIS A 353 -3.89 -1.80 17.84
N CYS A 354 -3.00 -2.39 17.04
CA CYS A 354 -3.01 -2.26 15.59
C CYS A 354 -3.10 -3.60 14.84
N PHE A 355 -3.36 -4.72 15.53
CA PHE A 355 -3.37 -6.06 14.91
C PHE A 355 -4.69 -6.44 14.23
N GLU A 356 -5.75 -5.63 14.39
CA GLU A 356 -7.02 -5.87 13.71
C GLU A 356 -6.96 -5.54 12.22
N ASN A 357 -7.55 -6.42 11.40
CA ASN A 357 -7.73 -6.26 9.95
C ASN A 357 -6.42 -5.96 9.19
N VAL A 358 -5.32 -6.63 9.57
CA VAL A 358 -4.03 -6.50 8.88
C VAL A 358 -4.02 -7.37 7.63
N THR A 359 -3.95 -6.73 6.46
CA THR A 359 -3.84 -7.42 5.17
C THR A 359 -2.49 -8.11 5.03
N SER A 360 -1.40 -7.42 5.38
CA SER A 360 -0.04 -7.94 5.19
C SER A 360 0.93 -7.37 6.21
N ILE A 361 1.89 -8.19 6.60
CA ILE A 361 2.96 -7.83 7.53
C ILE A 361 4.23 -7.64 6.74
N ILE A 362 4.90 -6.51 6.95
CA ILE A 362 6.25 -6.26 6.45
C ILE A 362 7.16 -6.32 7.66
N PHE A 363 7.92 -7.41 7.78
CA PHE A 363 8.87 -7.61 8.87
C PHE A 363 10.28 -7.23 8.42
N LEU A 364 10.90 -6.29 9.12
CA LEU A 364 12.23 -5.78 8.82
C LEU A 364 13.28 -6.36 9.75
N VAL A 365 14.35 -6.86 9.13
CA VAL A 365 15.54 -7.40 9.78
C VAL A 365 16.74 -6.62 9.27
N ALA A 366 17.57 -6.12 10.17
CA ALA A 366 18.83 -5.49 9.78
C ALA A 366 19.94 -6.53 9.68
N LEU A 367 20.38 -6.82 8.45
CA LEU A 367 21.44 -7.79 8.18
C LEU A 367 22.75 -7.46 8.90
N SER A 368 23.05 -6.18 9.10
CA SER A 368 24.27 -5.73 9.76
C SER A 368 24.28 -5.95 11.27
N GLU A 369 23.21 -6.43 11.90
CA GLU A 369 23.10 -6.58 13.36
C GLU A 369 23.59 -7.94 13.88
N TYR A 370 24.12 -8.82 13.01
CA TYR A 370 24.56 -10.17 13.38
C TYR A 370 25.67 -10.22 14.44
N ASP A 371 26.51 -9.19 14.51
CA ASP A 371 27.64 -9.09 15.46
C ASP A 371 27.40 -8.08 16.59
N GLN A 372 26.17 -7.60 16.75
CA GLN A 372 25.82 -6.57 17.72
C GLN A 372 25.02 -7.11 18.90
N ILE A 373 25.18 -6.44 20.03
CA ILE A 373 24.45 -6.70 21.28
C ILE A 373 23.29 -5.70 21.41
N LEU A 374 22.18 -6.14 22.02
CA LEU A 374 21.02 -5.30 22.28
C LEU A 374 21.36 -4.11 23.17
N PHE A 375 20.71 -2.98 22.90
CA PHE A 375 20.80 -1.82 23.79
C PHE A 375 20.17 -2.11 25.15
N GLU A 376 19.08 -2.89 25.19
CA GLU A 376 18.36 -3.19 26.43
C GLU A 376 19.00 -4.31 27.27
N SER A 377 19.99 -5.05 26.73
CA SER A 377 20.60 -6.22 27.39
C SER A 377 22.01 -6.50 26.87
N GLU A 378 23.00 -6.51 27.76
CA GLU A 378 24.42 -6.71 27.41
C GLU A 378 24.79 -8.14 26.97
N ASN A 379 23.90 -9.11 27.14
CA ASN A 379 24.19 -10.53 26.86
C ASN A 379 23.38 -11.11 25.71
N GLU A 380 22.58 -10.29 25.02
CA GLU A 380 21.69 -10.77 23.96
C GLU A 380 22.10 -10.19 22.61
N ASN A 381 22.32 -11.08 21.64
CA ASN A 381 22.59 -10.72 20.26
C ASN A 381 21.34 -10.10 19.60
N ARG A 382 21.51 -9.00 18.85
CA ARG A 382 20.39 -8.29 18.19
C ARG A 382 19.68 -9.12 17.14
N MET A 383 20.42 -9.94 16.38
CA MET A 383 19.85 -10.82 15.36
C MET A 383 19.04 -11.96 16.00
N GLU A 384 19.50 -12.54 17.12
CA GLU A 384 18.72 -13.55 17.86
C GLU A 384 17.43 -12.98 18.43
N GLU A 385 17.45 -11.74 18.94
CA GLU A 385 16.22 -11.05 19.35
C GLU A 385 15.25 -10.84 18.17
N SER A 386 15.78 -10.48 17.00
CA SER A 386 14.98 -10.32 15.79
C SER A 386 14.34 -11.64 15.35
N LYS A 387 15.09 -12.76 15.41
CA LYS A 387 14.57 -14.11 15.16
C LYS A 387 13.47 -14.49 16.15
N ALA A 388 13.68 -14.28 17.45
CA ALA A 388 12.70 -14.58 18.48
C ALA A 388 11.41 -13.77 18.30
N LEU A 389 11.54 -12.49 17.94
CA LEU A 389 10.41 -11.64 17.60
C LEU A 389 9.69 -12.14 16.36
N PHE A 390 10.39 -12.45 15.27
CA PHE A 390 9.79 -12.98 14.04
C PHE A 390 9.02 -14.28 14.29
N LYS A 391 9.61 -15.21 15.03
CA LYS A 391 8.95 -16.46 15.44
C LYS A 391 7.65 -16.21 16.18
N THR A 392 7.62 -15.22 17.06
CA THR A 392 6.41 -14.83 17.78
C THR A 392 5.36 -14.23 16.84
N ILE A 393 5.78 -13.38 15.89
CA ILE A 393 4.88 -12.77 14.91
C ILE A 393 4.26 -13.80 13.98
N ILE A 394 5.05 -14.72 13.42
CA ILE A 394 4.54 -15.70 12.44
C ILE A 394 3.61 -16.74 13.08
N THR A 395 3.76 -16.98 14.38
CA THR A 395 2.92 -17.91 15.15
C THR A 395 1.66 -17.27 15.71
N TYR A 396 1.51 -15.94 15.65
CA TYR A 396 0.33 -15.27 16.20
C TYR A 396 -0.96 -15.64 15.43
N PRO A 397 -2.02 -16.10 16.13
CA PRO A 397 -3.29 -16.45 15.48
C PRO A 397 -3.93 -15.29 14.72
N TRP A 398 -3.73 -14.04 15.21
CA TRP A 398 -4.22 -12.81 14.58
C TRP A 398 -3.75 -12.64 13.13
N PHE A 399 -2.65 -13.28 12.75
CA PHE A 399 -2.02 -13.10 11.46
C PHE A 399 -2.12 -14.32 10.56
N GLN A 400 -2.91 -15.34 10.89
CA GLN A 400 -3.02 -16.57 10.09
C GLN A 400 -3.30 -16.27 8.61
N HIS A 401 -4.26 -15.39 8.34
CA HIS A 401 -4.66 -15.00 6.98
C HIS A 401 -3.85 -13.83 6.40
N SER A 402 -3.02 -13.16 7.20
CA SER A 402 -2.19 -12.05 6.73
C SER A 402 -0.99 -12.59 5.95
N SER A 403 -0.72 -12.03 4.77
CA SER A 403 0.52 -12.33 4.05
C SER A 403 1.74 -11.81 4.83
N VAL A 404 2.90 -12.47 4.68
CA VAL A 404 4.14 -12.09 5.38
C VAL A 404 5.23 -11.80 4.37
N ILE A 405 5.77 -10.59 4.47
CA ILE A 405 6.89 -10.11 3.67
C ILE A 405 8.07 -9.87 4.61
N LEU A 406 9.22 -10.45 4.29
CA LEU A 406 10.45 -10.34 5.04
C LEU A 406 11.45 -9.46 4.29
N PHE A 407 11.79 -8.32 4.88
CA PHE A 407 12.84 -7.43 4.36
C PHE A 407 14.13 -7.62 5.15
N LEU A 408 15.15 -8.11 4.46
CA LEU A 408 16.51 -8.22 4.93
C LEU A 408 17.26 -6.94 4.52
N ASN A 409 17.15 -5.93 5.39
CA ASN A 409 17.60 -4.57 5.17
C ASN A 409 19.09 -4.37 5.55
N LYS A 410 19.66 -3.23 5.18
CA LYS A 410 21.06 -2.84 5.41
C LYS A 410 22.05 -3.80 4.75
N LYS A 411 21.71 -4.30 3.54
CA LYS A 411 22.59 -5.20 2.77
C LYS A 411 23.94 -4.56 2.44
N ASP A 412 23.96 -3.25 2.23
CA ASP A 412 25.16 -2.43 1.98
C ASP A 412 26.12 -2.49 3.18
N LEU A 413 25.59 -2.39 4.40
CA LEU A 413 26.39 -2.51 5.61
C LEU A 413 26.85 -3.94 5.89
N LEU A 414 26.08 -4.95 5.46
CA LEU A 414 26.54 -6.34 5.51
C LEU A 414 27.74 -6.57 4.59
N GLU A 415 27.68 -6.05 3.36
CA GLU A 415 28.76 -6.17 2.36
C GLU A 415 30.08 -5.56 2.87
N GLU A 416 30.03 -4.41 3.56
CA GLU A 416 31.20 -3.84 4.23
C GLU A 416 31.68 -4.73 5.39
N LYS A 417 30.76 -5.14 6.26
CA LYS A 417 31.09 -5.73 7.56
C LYS A 417 31.61 -7.17 7.48
N ILE A 418 31.09 -7.98 6.54
CA ILE A 418 31.47 -9.41 6.41
C ILE A 418 32.95 -9.61 6.05
N MET A 419 33.62 -8.56 5.59
CA MET A 419 35.05 -8.60 5.22
C MET A 419 35.97 -8.77 6.43
N TYR A 420 35.55 -8.31 7.61
CA TYR A 420 36.37 -8.26 8.83
C TYR A 420 35.69 -8.80 10.10
N SER A 421 34.37 -9.01 10.08
CA SER A 421 33.61 -9.68 11.14
C SER A 421 33.01 -10.95 10.54
N HIS A 422 33.33 -12.12 11.12
CA HIS A 422 32.99 -13.40 10.50
C HIS A 422 31.71 -13.98 11.11
N LEU A 423 30.76 -14.34 10.25
CA LEU A 423 29.44 -14.80 10.69
C LEU A 423 29.50 -16.06 11.57
N VAL A 424 30.44 -16.97 11.28
CA VAL A 424 30.65 -18.23 12.02
C VAL A 424 31.00 -18.03 13.50
N ASP A 425 31.59 -16.88 13.86
CA ASP A 425 31.95 -16.57 15.25
C ASP A 425 30.71 -16.29 16.12
N TYR A 426 29.60 -15.88 15.47
CA TYR A 426 28.33 -15.53 16.12
C TYR A 426 27.26 -16.59 15.90
N PHE A 427 27.30 -17.27 14.75
CA PHE A 427 26.40 -18.35 14.34
C PHE A 427 27.22 -19.56 13.93
N PRO A 428 27.58 -20.44 14.89
CA PRO A 428 28.41 -21.61 14.62
C PRO A 428 27.79 -22.61 13.63
N GLU A 429 26.48 -22.51 13.36
CA GLU A 429 25.80 -23.32 12.35
C GLU A 429 26.10 -22.87 10.91
N TYR A 430 26.77 -21.74 10.71
CA TYR A 430 27.15 -21.24 9.40
C TYR A 430 28.30 -22.07 8.79
N ASP A 431 28.00 -22.76 7.69
CA ASP A 431 28.93 -23.62 6.95
C ASP A 431 29.44 -22.99 5.63
N GLY A 432 29.03 -21.75 5.34
CA GLY A 432 29.41 -21.02 4.13
C GLY A 432 30.81 -20.37 4.19
N PRO A 433 31.30 -19.85 3.05
CA PRO A 433 32.60 -19.18 2.98
C PRO A 433 32.63 -17.86 3.78
N GLN A 434 33.78 -17.58 4.40
CA GLN A 434 34.02 -16.27 5.02
C GLN A 434 34.17 -15.17 3.96
N ARG A 435 33.85 -13.92 4.33
CA ARG A 435 33.95 -12.73 3.46
C ARG A 435 33.09 -12.79 2.20
N ASP A 436 32.00 -13.54 2.24
CA ASP A 436 31.02 -13.62 1.17
C ASP A 436 29.66 -13.09 1.65
N ALA A 437 29.30 -11.90 1.17
CA ALA A 437 28.04 -11.25 1.53
C ALA A 437 26.81 -12.00 0.99
N ILE A 438 26.93 -12.68 -0.15
CA ILE A 438 25.84 -13.44 -0.75
C ILE A 438 25.59 -14.70 0.07
N ALA A 439 26.62 -15.49 0.35
CA ALA A 439 26.47 -16.67 1.19
C ALA A 439 25.95 -16.31 2.60
N ALA A 440 26.44 -15.22 3.20
CA ALA A 440 25.99 -14.75 4.50
C ALA A 440 24.50 -14.33 4.51
N ARG A 441 24.05 -13.53 3.54
CA ARG A 441 22.66 -13.06 3.50
C ARG A 441 21.67 -14.18 3.21
N GLU A 442 22.03 -15.15 2.38
CA GLU A 442 21.20 -16.33 2.10
C GLU A 442 21.08 -17.24 3.33
N PHE A 443 22.16 -17.41 4.09
CA PHE A 443 22.10 -18.10 5.37
C PHE A 443 21.16 -17.41 6.35
N ILE A 444 21.29 -16.08 6.51
CA ILE A 444 20.41 -15.31 7.39
C ILE A 444 18.95 -15.42 6.92
N LEU A 445 18.69 -15.34 5.61
CA LEU A 445 17.35 -15.57 5.07
C LEU A 445 16.78 -16.92 5.52
N ARG A 446 17.55 -18.00 5.34
CA ARG A 446 17.16 -19.35 5.75
C ARG A 446 16.85 -19.42 7.25
N MET A 447 17.67 -18.80 8.09
CA MET A 447 17.42 -18.76 9.55
C MET A 447 16.06 -18.17 9.93
N PHE A 448 15.52 -17.23 9.14
CA PHE A 448 14.20 -16.66 9.38
C PHE A 448 13.09 -17.50 8.75
N VAL A 449 13.27 -17.96 7.52
CA VAL A 449 12.27 -18.78 6.82
C VAL A 449 12.02 -20.10 7.54
N ASP A 450 13.06 -20.73 8.10
CA ASP A 450 12.97 -21.99 8.85
C ASP A 450 12.20 -21.84 10.18
N LEU A 451 11.92 -20.61 10.64
CA LEU A 451 11.08 -20.36 11.81
C LEU A 451 9.59 -20.50 11.52
N ASN A 452 9.21 -20.60 10.24
CA ASN A 452 7.83 -20.76 9.82
C ASN A 452 7.32 -22.18 10.10
N PRO A 453 6.35 -22.37 11.01
CA PRO A 453 5.78 -23.69 11.26
C PRO A 453 4.78 -24.13 10.19
N ASP A 454 4.27 -23.20 9.37
CA ASP A 454 3.20 -23.43 8.41
C ASP A 454 3.73 -23.43 6.97
N SER A 455 3.80 -24.60 6.36
CA SER A 455 4.27 -24.77 4.97
C SER A 455 3.34 -24.18 3.91
N GLU A 456 2.06 -23.96 4.22
CA GLU A 456 1.12 -23.33 3.29
C GLU A 456 1.29 -21.80 3.27
N LYS A 457 1.81 -21.25 4.37
CA LYS A 457 2.08 -19.82 4.48
C LYS A 457 3.41 -19.45 3.82
N ILE A 458 3.33 -18.85 2.64
CA ILE A 458 4.50 -18.38 1.90
C ILE A 458 5.03 -17.08 2.52
N ILE A 459 6.34 -17.03 2.78
CA ILE A 459 7.07 -15.82 3.16
C ILE A 459 7.74 -15.23 1.93
N TYR A 460 7.34 -14.03 1.53
CA TYR A 460 7.97 -13.30 0.43
C TYR A 460 9.17 -12.53 0.96
N SER A 461 10.38 -12.81 0.48
CA SER A 461 11.60 -12.20 1.01
C SER A 461 12.31 -11.31 0.00
N HIS A 462 12.87 -10.20 0.48
CA HIS A 462 13.65 -9.28 -0.34
C HIS A 462 14.86 -8.74 0.43
N PHE A 463 16.00 -8.68 -0.25
CA PHE A 463 17.18 -7.98 0.27
C PHE A 463 17.10 -6.50 -0.07
N THR A 464 17.10 -5.65 0.95
CA THR A 464 16.84 -4.22 0.80
C THR A 464 18.00 -3.35 1.31
N CYS A 465 18.10 -2.18 0.71
CA CYS A 465 18.86 -1.04 1.21
C CYS A 465 17.84 0.10 1.34
N ALA A 466 17.32 0.33 2.55
CA ALA A 466 16.25 1.31 2.76
C ALA A 466 16.68 2.77 2.46
N THR A 467 17.97 3.04 2.36
CA THR A 467 18.53 4.32 1.93
C THR A 467 18.62 4.47 0.41
N ASP A 468 18.41 3.40 -0.36
CA ASP A 468 18.39 3.39 -1.82
C ASP A 468 16.95 3.41 -2.33
N THR A 469 16.54 4.57 -2.88
CA THR A 469 15.17 4.80 -3.35
C THR A 469 14.78 3.90 -4.52
N GLU A 470 15.70 3.59 -5.43
CA GLU A 470 15.39 2.73 -6.59
C GLU A 470 15.26 1.26 -6.17
N ASN A 471 16.09 0.81 -5.23
CA ASN A 471 15.93 -0.51 -4.64
C ASN A 471 14.56 -0.67 -3.97
N ILE A 472 14.12 0.31 -3.19
CA ILE A 472 12.81 0.27 -2.53
C ILE A 472 11.66 0.39 -3.54
N ARG A 473 11.78 1.21 -4.59
CA ARG A 473 10.78 1.31 -5.65
C ARG A 473 10.53 -0.05 -6.32
N PHE A 474 11.59 -0.76 -6.68
CA PHE A 474 11.49 -2.07 -7.32
C PHE A 474 10.91 -3.14 -6.38
N VAL A 475 11.42 -3.19 -5.15
CA VAL A 475 10.95 -4.16 -4.14
C VAL A 475 9.47 -3.92 -3.80
N PHE A 476 9.07 -2.67 -3.65
CA PHE A 476 7.68 -2.35 -3.32
C PHE A 476 6.72 -2.61 -4.48
N ALA A 477 7.14 -2.43 -5.73
CA ALA A 477 6.34 -2.83 -6.88
C ALA A 477 6.07 -4.35 -6.87
N ALA A 478 7.08 -5.19 -6.61
CA ALA A 478 6.91 -6.64 -6.50
C ALA A 478 6.00 -7.04 -5.32
N VAL A 479 6.14 -6.35 -4.18
CA VAL A 479 5.28 -6.54 -3.01
C VAL A 479 3.84 -6.16 -3.31
N LYS A 480 3.61 -5.02 -3.97
CA LYS A 480 2.29 -4.56 -4.39
C LYS A 480 1.60 -5.64 -5.22
N ASP A 481 2.25 -6.17 -6.25
CA ASP A 481 1.67 -7.19 -7.13
C ASP A 481 1.32 -8.46 -6.35
N THR A 482 2.19 -8.87 -5.43
CA THR A 482 1.97 -10.04 -4.57
C THR A 482 0.75 -9.88 -3.67
N ILE A 483 0.64 -8.72 -2.99
CA ILE A 483 -0.47 -8.43 -2.09
C ILE A 483 -1.78 -8.34 -2.88
N LEU A 484 -1.77 -7.67 -4.02
CA LEU A 484 -2.95 -7.51 -4.86
C LEU A 484 -3.44 -8.86 -5.42
N GLN A 485 -2.54 -9.70 -5.93
CA GLN A 485 -2.91 -11.03 -6.41
C GLN A 485 -3.50 -11.90 -5.29
N SER A 486 -2.94 -11.85 -4.09
CA SER A 486 -3.46 -12.61 -2.95
C SER A 486 -4.86 -12.13 -2.53
N ASN A 487 -5.08 -10.82 -2.47
CA ASN A 487 -6.38 -10.26 -2.12
C ASN A 487 -7.43 -10.52 -3.22
N LEU A 488 -7.06 -10.41 -4.50
CA LEU A 488 -7.99 -10.64 -5.62
C LEU A 488 -8.48 -12.10 -5.67
N LYS A 489 -7.60 -13.07 -5.34
CA LYS A 489 -7.99 -14.49 -5.19
C LYS A 489 -9.01 -14.69 -4.07
N GLU A 490 -8.84 -14.01 -2.94
CA GLU A 490 -9.80 -14.07 -1.83
C GLU A 490 -11.20 -13.59 -2.24
N TYR A 491 -11.27 -12.66 -3.21
CA TYR A 491 -12.53 -12.17 -3.78
C TYR A 491 -13.02 -12.92 -5.02
N ASN A 492 -12.40 -14.05 -5.40
CA ASN A 492 -12.70 -14.82 -6.63
C ASN A 492 -12.67 -13.97 -7.92
N LEU A 493 -11.83 -12.93 -7.97
CA LEU A 493 -11.68 -12.07 -9.13
C LEU A 493 -10.56 -12.53 -10.08
N VAL A 494 -9.71 -13.48 -9.65
CA VAL A 494 -8.60 -14.09 -10.41
C VAL A 494 -8.47 -15.56 -10.08
#